data_AF-A0A0B1RT24-F1
#
_entry.id   AF-A0A0B1RT24-F1
#
_cell.length_a   1.000
_cell.length_b   1.000
_cell.length_c   1.000
_cell.angle_alpha   90.00
_cell.angle_beta   90.00
_cell.angle_gamma   90.00
#
_symmetry.space_group_name_H-M   'P 1'
#
loop_
_entity.id
_entity.type
_entity.pdbx_description
1 polymer ?
#
loop_
_entity_poly.entity_id
_entity_poly.type
_entity_poly.pdbx_seq_one_letter_code
_entity_poly.pdbx_strand_id
1 'polypeptide(L)'
;LHNFALILVHWIRVDSEEEPPPEKKAKRATQGAGITSSDLPAALRKRTSLPNESAAPSVSYRLAAQDVPKKEQILIKPSFVEPLSVEQQIYLKEIVEACVGQDDRKRQQALQSLERDTGIQVLLPRLSRLIYTSIRCNVVHRCLSMLIYVVRMMRAVAVNKSVKLDGVLHEFLPSLMSCMLGRVLCTRPESDNHWALRDFAGKTLITIIKDHGTKDTRRRAFRAV
;
A
#
# COMPACT_ATOMS: atom_id res chain seq x y z
N LEU A 1 0.28 14.37 24.10
CA LEU A 1 -1.18 14.33 23.93
C LEU A 1 -1.67 14.92 22.59
N HIS A 2 -0.92 15.78 21.89
CA HIS A 2 -1.37 16.39 20.62
C HIS A 2 -1.24 15.53 19.34
N ASN A 3 -0.36 14.53 19.28
CA ASN A 3 -0.16 13.73 18.04
C ASN A 3 -1.17 12.60 17.84
N PHE A 4 -1.89 12.19 18.88
CA PHE A 4 -2.94 11.17 18.77
C PHE A 4 -4.19 11.71 18.06
N ALA A 5 -4.51 12.99 18.27
CA ALA A 5 -5.68 13.63 17.69
C ALA A 5 -5.57 13.81 16.16
N LEU A 6 -4.37 14.04 15.63
CA LEU A 6 -4.15 14.25 14.19
C LEU A 6 -4.50 13.01 13.34
N ILE A 7 -4.31 11.79 13.88
CA ILE A 7 -4.67 10.55 13.18
C ILE A 7 -6.18 10.28 13.31
N LEU A 8 -6.81 10.66 14.44
CA LEU A 8 -8.25 10.51 14.67
C LEU A 8 -9.10 11.44 13.77
N VAL A 9 -8.65 12.66 13.49
CA VAL A 9 -9.43 13.68 12.75
C VAL A 9 -9.55 13.38 11.25
N HIS A 10 -8.55 12.72 10.64
CA HIS A 10 -8.60 12.42 9.21
C HIS A 10 -9.51 11.23 8.85
N TRP A 11 -10.04 10.49 9.84
CA TRP A 11 -10.69 9.19 9.64
C TRP A 11 -12.20 9.25 9.37
N ILE A 12 -12.92 10.28 9.82
CA ILE A 12 -14.41 10.24 9.89
C ILE A 12 -15.13 10.86 8.69
N ARG A 13 -14.40 11.36 7.68
CA ARG A 13 -15.02 11.92 6.47
C ARG A 13 -14.45 11.29 5.22
N VAL A 14 -14.75 10.02 5.00
CA VAL A 14 -14.77 9.46 3.65
C VAL A 14 -16.21 9.59 3.19
N ASP A 15 -16.49 10.76 2.61
CA ASP A 15 -17.76 11.09 1.99
C ASP A 15 -18.12 9.99 0.98
N SER A 16 -19.34 9.47 1.13
CA SER A 16 -20.02 8.66 0.14
C SER A 16 -20.35 9.53 -1.08
N GLU A 17 -19.36 9.86 -1.90
CA GLU A 17 -19.59 10.38 -3.24
C GLU A 17 -19.03 9.41 -4.26
N GLU A 18 -19.95 8.65 -4.85
CA GLU A 18 -19.72 7.86 -6.04
C GLU A 18 -19.45 8.82 -7.20
N GLU A 19 -18.19 9.08 -7.51
CA GLU A 19 -17.84 9.78 -8.74
C GLU A 19 -18.35 8.95 -9.94
N PRO A 20 -19.13 9.55 -10.86
CA PRO A 20 -19.67 8.82 -11.99
C PRO A 20 -18.53 8.30 -12.88
N PRO A 21 -18.64 7.08 -13.41
CA PRO A 21 -17.59 6.49 -14.23
C PRO A 21 -17.31 7.37 -15.46
N PRO A 22 -16.04 7.54 -15.87
CA PRO A 22 -15.71 8.34 -17.04
C PRO A 22 -16.38 7.73 -18.28
N GLU A 23 -17.23 8.52 -18.94
CA GLU A 23 -17.88 8.15 -20.19
C GLU A 23 -16.83 7.66 -21.19
N LYS A 24 -16.99 6.39 -21.61
CA LYS A 24 -16.23 5.84 -22.73
C LYS A 24 -16.64 6.61 -23.99
N LYS A 25 -15.82 7.55 -24.44
CA LYS A 25 -15.88 8.03 -25.83
C LYS A 25 -15.46 6.88 -26.74
N ALA A 26 -16.44 6.07 -27.13
CA ALA A 26 -16.28 5.07 -28.17
C ALA A 26 -15.88 5.79 -29.46
N LYS A 27 -14.73 5.39 -30.02
CA LYS A 27 -14.36 5.74 -31.39
C LYS A 27 -15.38 5.09 -32.32
N ARG A 28 -16.34 5.85 -32.82
CA ARG A 28 -17.15 5.44 -33.97
C ARG A 28 -16.49 6.00 -35.22
N ALA A 29 -15.68 5.18 -35.86
CA ALA A 29 -15.38 5.35 -37.28
C ALA A 29 -16.59 4.85 -38.08
N THR A 30 -16.80 5.49 -39.22
CA THR A 30 -17.75 5.18 -40.31
C THR A 30 -19.15 5.76 -40.15
N GLN A 31 -19.36 6.96 -40.70
CA GLN A 31 -20.10 7.19 -41.96
C GLN A 31 -20.37 8.70 -42.11
N GLY A 32 -19.97 9.27 -43.25
CA GLY A 32 -20.43 10.61 -43.64
C GLY A 32 -19.38 11.44 -44.35
N ALA A 33 -19.23 11.25 -45.66
CA ALA A 33 -18.90 12.33 -46.58
C ALA A 33 -19.37 11.94 -47.98
N GLY A 34 -20.64 12.20 -48.28
CA GLY A 34 -21.02 12.54 -49.64
C GLY A 34 -20.42 13.91 -49.93
N ILE A 35 -19.44 13.93 -50.83
CA ILE A 35 -18.82 15.15 -51.35
C ILE A 35 -19.71 15.66 -52.48
N THR A 36 -20.11 16.93 -52.41
CA THR A 36 -20.49 17.70 -53.60
C THR A 36 -19.34 18.64 -53.99
N SER A 37 -19.25 18.86 -55.30
CA SER A 37 -18.41 19.78 -56.07
C SER A 37 -16.91 19.43 -56.26
N SER A 38 -16.66 18.76 -57.38
CA SER A 38 -15.83 19.21 -58.52
C SER A 38 -14.41 19.76 -58.30
N ASP A 39 -13.49 19.09 -59.00
CA ASP A 39 -12.34 19.61 -59.76
C ASP A 39 -10.90 19.21 -59.32
N LEU A 40 -10.22 18.64 -60.33
CA LEU A 40 -8.84 18.14 -60.51
C LEU A 40 -7.72 19.22 -60.36
N PRO A 41 -6.40 18.91 -60.53
CA PRO A 41 -5.64 17.66 -60.35
C PRO A 41 -4.25 17.79 -59.66
N ALA A 42 -3.69 16.60 -59.39
CA ALA A 42 -2.30 16.16 -59.32
C ALA A 42 -1.14 17.14 -59.62
N ALA A 43 -0.31 17.37 -58.59
CA ALA A 43 1.12 17.64 -58.74
C ALA A 43 1.95 16.79 -57.75
N LEU A 44 2.56 15.75 -58.31
CA LEU A 44 3.85 15.12 -57.98
C LEU A 44 4.22 14.89 -56.49
N ARG A 45 4.01 13.66 -56.02
CA ARG A 45 5.03 12.58 -55.92
C ARG A 45 6.02 12.69 -54.74
N LYS A 46 5.73 11.87 -53.73
CA LYS A 46 6.62 10.91 -53.05
C LYS A 46 8.09 10.95 -53.51
N ARG A 47 9.01 11.30 -52.60
CA ARG A 47 10.40 10.79 -52.66
C ARG A 47 10.63 9.89 -51.45
N THR A 48 10.47 8.61 -51.70
CA THR A 48 11.06 7.53 -50.90
C THR A 48 12.58 7.60 -51.07
N SER A 49 13.33 7.73 -49.98
CA SER A 49 14.74 7.37 -49.92
C SER A 49 14.88 6.09 -49.11
N LEU A 50 15.50 5.08 -49.72
CA LEU A 50 15.87 3.79 -49.15
C LEU A 50 16.95 3.93 -48.05
N PRO A 51 17.14 2.90 -47.19
CA PRO A 51 17.87 3.02 -45.94
C PRO A 51 19.37 2.96 -46.16
N ASN A 52 20.12 3.92 -45.61
CA ASN A 52 21.57 3.83 -45.56
C ASN A 52 21.97 3.13 -44.25
N GLU A 53 22.57 1.95 -44.39
CA GLU A 53 23.16 1.17 -43.30
C GLU A 53 24.38 1.89 -42.72
N SER A 54 24.22 2.56 -41.58
CA SER A 54 25.27 2.73 -40.57
C SER A 54 24.71 3.43 -39.32
N ALA A 55 23.58 2.97 -38.79
CA ALA A 55 23.16 3.37 -37.45
C ALA A 55 23.94 2.50 -36.45
N ALA A 56 24.78 3.14 -35.61
CA ALA A 56 25.44 2.44 -34.52
C ALA A 56 24.41 1.62 -33.71
N PRO A 57 24.75 0.43 -33.18
CA PRO A 57 23.79 -0.43 -32.48
C PRO A 57 23.02 0.27 -31.35
N SER A 58 23.59 1.33 -30.78
CA SER A 58 22.96 2.22 -29.80
C SER A 58 21.81 3.08 -30.36
N VAL A 59 21.89 3.47 -31.64
CA VAL A 59 20.85 4.24 -32.35
C VAL A 59 19.71 3.30 -32.76
N SER A 60 20.05 2.10 -33.25
CA SER A 60 19.07 1.05 -33.60
C SER A 60 18.27 0.61 -32.37
N TYR A 61 18.93 0.44 -31.21
CA TYR A 61 18.26 0.15 -29.94
C TYR A 61 17.35 1.29 -29.49
N ARG A 62 17.77 2.55 -29.66
CA ARG A 62 16.97 3.73 -29.31
C ARG A 62 15.73 3.87 -30.19
N LEU A 63 15.85 3.59 -31.49
CA LEU A 63 14.72 3.60 -32.43
C LEU A 63 13.76 2.43 -32.15
N ALA A 64 14.27 1.23 -31.87
CA ALA A 64 13.44 0.09 -31.46
C ALA A 64 12.73 0.31 -30.11
N ALA A 65 13.37 1.02 -29.16
CA ALA A 65 12.80 1.36 -27.85
C ALA A 65 11.84 2.57 -27.86
N GLN A 66 11.67 3.25 -29.00
CA GLN A 66 10.67 4.30 -29.18
C GLN A 66 9.28 3.71 -29.48
N ASP A 67 9.21 2.57 -30.18
CA ASP A 67 7.96 1.90 -30.55
C ASP A 67 7.48 0.85 -29.52
N VAL A 68 8.22 0.65 -28.43
CA VAL A 68 7.71 -0.13 -27.30
C VAL A 68 6.66 0.72 -26.57
N PRO A 69 5.38 0.31 -26.52
CA PRO A 69 4.37 1.04 -25.76
C PRO A 69 4.75 1.04 -24.27
N LYS A 70 5.39 2.12 -23.81
CA LYS A 70 5.91 2.29 -22.43
C LYS A 70 4.84 2.47 -21.36
N LYS A 71 3.56 2.26 -21.68
CA LYS A 71 2.48 2.51 -20.74
C LYS A 71 1.27 1.67 -21.12
N GLU A 72 1.30 0.40 -20.76
CA GLU A 72 0.05 -0.28 -20.42
C GLU A 72 -0.54 0.49 -19.23
N GLN A 73 -1.50 1.37 -19.51
CA GLN A 73 -2.32 1.96 -18.47
C GLN A 73 -3.26 0.86 -17.99
N ILE A 74 -2.78 0.06 -17.06
CA ILE A 74 -3.62 -0.89 -16.34
C ILE A 74 -4.53 -0.05 -15.45
N LEU A 75 -5.79 0.10 -15.86
CA LEU A 75 -6.83 0.69 -15.02
C LEU A 75 -7.14 -0.30 -13.90
N ILE A 76 -6.43 -0.16 -12.78
CA ILE A 76 -6.68 -0.96 -11.59
C ILE A 76 -7.99 -0.45 -10.99
N LYS A 77 -9.03 -1.30 -11.00
CA LYS A 77 -10.25 -1.03 -10.24
C LYS A 77 -9.86 -0.92 -8.76
N PRO A 78 -10.16 0.20 -8.07
CA PRO A 78 -9.81 0.34 -6.66
C PRO A 78 -10.44 -0.81 -5.87
N SER A 79 -9.69 -1.35 -4.90
CA SER A 79 -10.19 -2.40 -4.02
C SER A 79 -11.40 -1.88 -3.26
N PHE A 80 -12.58 -2.38 -3.60
CA PHE A 80 -13.81 -2.05 -2.88
C PHE A 80 -13.71 -2.62 -1.46
N VAL A 81 -13.78 -1.75 -0.47
CA VAL A 81 -13.81 -2.14 0.94
C VAL A 81 -15.25 -1.97 1.41
N GLU A 82 -15.91 -3.08 1.73
CA GLU A 82 -17.29 -3.07 2.21
C GLU A 82 -17.44 -2.13 3.41
N PRO A 83 -18.50 -1.30 3.47
CA PRO A 83 -18.72 -0.40 4.60
C PRO A 83 -18.84 -1.19 5.91
N LEU A 84 -18.23 -0.69 6.98
CA LEU A 84 -18.38 -1.29 8.32
C LEU A 84 -19.69 -0.87 8.95
N SER A 85 -20.31 -1.79 9.70
CA SER A 85 -21.41 -1.43 10.61
C SER A 85 -20.94 -0.47 11.70
N VAL A 86 -21.88 0.25 12.32
CA VAL A 86 -21.58 1.17 13.42
C VAL A 86 -20.88 0.42 14.57
N GLU A 87 -21.38 -0.75 14.95
CA GLU A 87 -20.79 -1.60 15.99
C GLU A 87 -19.35 -2.02 15.66
N GLN A 88 -19.09 -2.38 14.40
CA GLN A 88 -17.74 -2.74 13.95
C GLN A 88 -16.76 -1.56 14.00
N GLN A 89 -17.24 -0.35 13.69
CA GLN A 89 -16.43 0.86 13.79
C GLN A 89 -16.09 1.20 15.25
N ILE A 90 -17.08 1.10 16.14
CA ILE A 90 -16.89 1.31 17.58
C ILE A 90 -15.89 0.29 18.12
N TYR A 91 -16.08 -1.00 17.81
CA TYR A 91 -15.16 -2.05 18.22
C TYR A 91 -13.74 -1.80 17.72
N LEU A 92 -13.57 -1.48 16.42
CA LEU A 92 -12.25 -1.20 15.85
C LEU A 92 -11.58 -0.01 16.54
N LYS A 93 -12.33 1.04 16.89
CA LYS A 93 -11.82 2.19 17.61
C LYS A 93 -11.36 1.79 19.02
N GLU A 94 -12.22 1.13 19.79
CA GLU A 94 -11.94 0.75 21.18
C GLU A 94 -10.76 -0.21 21.29
N ILE A 95 -10.68 -1.21 20.39
CA ILE A 95 -9.58 -2.19 20.43
C ILE A 95 -8.24 -1.54 20.09
N VAL A 96 -8.21 -0.61 19.13
CA VAL A 96 -7.01 0.13 18.76
C VAL A 96 -6.58 1.06 19.89
N GLU A 97 -7.51 1.81 20.47
CA GLU A 97 -7.24 2.70 21.61
C GLU A 97 -6.71 1.92 22.82
N ALA A 98 -7.31 0.77 23.13
CA ALA A 98 -6.84 -0.10 24.21
C ALA A 98 -5.43 -0.65 23.94
N CYS A 99 -5.11 -1.02 22.68
CA CYS A 99 -3.79 -1.54 22.31
C CYS A 99 -2.64 -0.53 22.45
N VAL A 100 -2.93 0.77 22.39
CA VAL A 100 -1.94 1.86 22.51
C VAL A 100 -2.14 2.73 23.75
N GLY A 101 -3.11 2.37 24.59
CA GLY A 101 -3.47 3.07 25.81
C GLY A 101 -2.42 2.92 26.92
N GLN A 102 -2.55 3.75 27.95
CA GLN A 102 -1.64 3.78 29.10
C GLN A 102 -1.86 2.64 30.09
N ASP A 103 -3.06 2.05 30.12
CA ASP A 103 -3.40 0.94 31.02
C ASP A 103 -2.83 -0.37 30.48
N ASP A 104 -1.77 -0.86 31.11
CA ASP A 104 -1.07 -2.09 30.75
C ASP A 104 -1.98 -3.33 30.78
N ARG A 105 -2.92 -3.39 31.71
CA ARG A 105 -3.83 -4.53 31.84
C ARG A 105 -4.83 -4.54 30.69
N LYS A 106 -5.44 -3.38 30.39
CA LYS A 106 -6.35 -3.23 29.24
C LYS A 106 -5.63 -3.51 27.92
N ARG A 107 -4.39 -3.04 27.78
CA ARG A 107 -3.57 -3.31 26.61
C ARG A 107 -3.32 -4.80 26.41
N GLN A 108 -2.98 -5.52 27.47
CA GLN A 108 -2.77 -6.97 27.38
C GLN A 108 -4.05 -7.73 27.05
N GLN A 109 -5.19 -7.32 27.60
CA GLN A 109 -6.51 -7.89 27.26
C GLN A 109 -6.88 -7.63 25.80
N ALA A 110 -6.66 -6.42 25.30
CA ALA A 110 -6.90 -6.06 23.91
C ALA A 110 -6.05 -6.90 22.95
N LEU A 111 -4.76 -7.05 23.23
CA LEU A 111 -3.88 -7.91 22.43
C LEU A 111 -4.35 -9.37 22.43
N GLN A 112 -4.74 -9.91 23.59
CA GLN A 112 -5.29 -11.27 23.66
C GLN A 112 -6.63 -11.43 22.91
N SER A 113 -7.46 -10.39 22.90
CA SER A 113 -8.69 -10.37 22.09
C SER A 113 -8.33 -10.44 20.61
N LEU A 114 -7.36 -9.64 20.16
CA LEU A 114 -6.88 -9.65 18.78
C LEU A 114 -6.33 -11.00 18.31
N GLU A 115 -5.71 -11.77 19.22
CA GLU A 115 -5.16 -13.10 18.91
C GLU A 115 -6.25 -14.17 18.69
N ARG A 116 -7.48 -13.96 19.23
CA ARG A 116 -8.54 -14.98 19.26
C ARG A 116 -9.78 -14.64 18.46
N ASP A 117 -10.03 -13.36 18.21
CA ASP A 117 -11.26 -12.89 17.59
C ASP A 117 -11.30 -13.21 16.08
N THR A 118 -12.37 -13.90 15.67
CA THR A 118 -12.64 -14.27 14.27
C THR A 118 -13.19 -13.11 13.44
N GLY A 119 -13.81 -12.10 14.08
CA GLY A 119 -14.42 -10.95 13.42
C GLY A 119 -13.41 -9.97 12.81
N ILE A 120 -12.13 -10.08 13.20
CA ILE A 120 -11.06 -9.18 12.74
C ILE A 120 -10.81 -9.28 11.23
N GLN A 121 -11.10 -10.42 10.59
CA GLN A 121 -10.85 -10.58 9.16
C GLN A 121 -11.56 -9.51 8.32
N VAL A 122 -12.78 -9.11 8.71
CA VAL A 122 -13.56 -8.06 8.03
C VAL A 122 -12.96 -6.68 8.26
N LEU A 123 -12.32 -6.47 9.41
CA LEU A 123 -11.69 -5.21 9.81
C LEU A 123 -10.26 -5.06 9.29
N LEU A 124 -9.64 -6.16 8.86
CA LEU A 124 -8.23 -6.27 8.52
C LEU A 124 -7.75 -5.22 7.48
N PRO A 125 -8.48 -4.93 6.38
CA PRO A 125 -8.02 -3.92 5.40
C PRO A 125 -7.93 -2.50 5.99
N ARG A 126 -8.75 -2.20 7.01
CA ARG A 126 -8.76 -0.91 7.70
C ARG A 126 -7.71 -0.88 8.81
N LEU A 127 -7.63 -1.96 9.59
CA LEU A 127 -6.64 -2.12 10.66
C LEU A 127 -5.21 -2.08 10.11
N SER A 128 -4.96 -2.73 8.97
CA SER A 128 -3.64 -2.72 8.31
C SER A 128 -3.22 -1.33 7.86
N ARG A 129 -4.11 -0.58 7.21
CA ARG A 129 -3.86 0.80 6.78
C ARG A 129 -3.59 1.72 7.97
N LEU A 130 -4.31 1.51 9.08
CA LEU A 130 -4.08 2.22 10.34
C LEU A 130 -2.70 1.91 10.91
N ILE A 131 -2.33 0.62 11.00
CA ILE A 131 -1.02 0.18 11.48
C ILE A 131 0.11 0.79 10.63
N TYR A 132 -0.02 0.73 9.30
CA TYR A 132 0.95 1.28 8.35
C TYR A 132 1.14 2.79 8.54
N THR A 133 0.04 3.53 8.59
CA THR A 133 0.07 4.99 8.77
C THR A 133 0.64 5.37 10.14
N SER A 134 0.22 4.66 11.18
CA SER A 134 0.69 4.87 12.55
C SER A 134 2.20 4.66 12.66
N ILE A 135 2.74 3.58 12.08
CA ILE A 135 4.20 3.34 12.08
C ILE A 135 4.92 4.46 11.33
N ARG A 136 4.45 4.84 10.13
CA ARG A 136 5.07 5.93 9.36
C ARG A 136 5.13 7.24 10.13
N CYS A 137 4.02 7.65 10.74
CA CYS A 137 3.97 8.87 11.55
C CYS A 137 4.89 8.76 12.77
N ASN A 138 4.87 7.63 13.50
CA ASN A 138 5.65 7.48 14.72
C ASN A 138 7.15 7.29 14.48
N VAL A 139 7.57 6.79 13.30
CA VAL A 139 8.97 6.82 12.87
C VAL A 139 9.44 8.27 12.68
N VAL A 140 8.63 9.11 12.03
CA VAL A 140 8.94 10.54 11.84
C VAL A 140 8.98 11.28 13.19
N HIS A 141 7.98 11.03 14.04
CA HIS A 141 7.91 11.63 15.39
C HIS A 141 8.88 11.01 16.41
N ARG A 142 9.59 9.93 16.03
CA ARG A 142 10.55 9.22 16.88
C ARG A 142 9.94 8.77 18.22
N CYS A 143 8.68 8.32 18.18
CA CYS A 143 7.96 7.87 19.36
C CYS A 143 8.13 6.36 19.55
N LEU A 144 9.23 5.97 20.21
CA LEU A 144 9.62 4.56 20.38
C LEU A 144 8.52 3.71 21.04
N SER A 145 7.89 4.20 22.10
CA SER A 145 6.85 3.47 22.83
C SER A 145 5.65 3.13 21.94
N MET A 146 5.24 4.08 21.09
CA MET A 146 4.15 3.86 20.14
C MET A 146 4.51 2.82 19.09
N LEU A 147 5.74 2.87 18.55
CA LEU A 147 6.22 1.85 17.63
C LEU A 147 6.18 0.45 18.27
N ILE A 148 6.59 0.32 19.53
CA ILE A 148 6.52 -0.95 20.26
C ILE A 148 5.07 -1.44 20.38
N TYR A 149 4.14 -0.57 20.77
CA TYR A 149 2.72 -0.95 20.91
C TYR A 149 2.09 -1.36 19.58
N VAL A 150 2.37 -0.63 18.51
CA VAL A 150 1.82 -0.95 17.19
C VAL A 150 2.42 -2.23 16.62
N VAL A 151 3.72 -2.49 16.82
CA VAL A 151 4.33 -3.77 16.41
C VAL A 151 3.78 -4.94 17.24
N ARG A 152 3.49 -4.75 18.55
CA ARG A 152 2.82 -5.77 19.38
C ARG A 152 1.42 -6.08 18.87
N MET A 153 0.66 -5.05 18.51
CA MET A 153 -0.66 -5.20 17.89
C MET A 153 -0.57 -5.96 16.57
N MET A 154 0.41 -5.61 15.70
CA MET A 154 0.64 -6.31 14.44
C MET A 154 0.97 -7.80 14.65
N ARG A 155 1.79 -8.12 15.66
CA ARG A 155 2.08 -9.51 16.04
C ARG A 155 0.83 -10.25 16.50
N ALA A 156 0.00 -9.65 17.35
CA ALA A 156 -1.25 -10.25 17.84
C ALA A 156 -2.19 -10.63 16.69
N VAL A 157 -2.33 -9.73 15.70
CA VAL A 157 -3.10 -10.00 14.48
C VAL A 157 -2.45 -11.12 13.65
N ALA A 158 -1.12 -11.16 13.55
CA ALA A 158 -0.41 -12.14 12.72
C ALA A 158 -0.45 -13.58 13.26
N VAL A 159 -0.49 -13.76 14.57
CA VAL A 159 -0.59 -15.09 15.20
C VAL A 159 -2.03 -15.62 15.26
N ASN A 160 -3.02 -14.79 14.95
CA ASN A 160 -4.42 -15.19 14.92
C ASN A 160 -4.67 -16.11 13.70
N LYS A 161 -4.97 -17.38 13.96
CA LYS A 161 -5.18 -18.41 12.93
C LYS A 161 -6.43 -18.19 12.08
N SER A 162 -7.39 -17.41 12.59
CA SER A 162 -8.64 -17.07 11.90
C SER A 162 -8.44 -15.98 10.86
N VAL A 163 -7.28 -15.31 10.86
CA VAL A 163 -6.98 -14.17 9.99
C VAL A 163 -6.04 -14.59 8.87
N LYS A 164 -6.41 -14.25 7.62
CA LYS A 164 -5.56 -14.43 6.44
C LYS A 164 -4.91 -13.11 6.07
N LEU A 165 -3.58 -13.03 6.15
CA LEU A 165 -2.83 -11.78 5.93
C LEU A 165 -2.50 -11.47 4.46
N ASP A 166 -2.71 -12.39 3.52
CA ASP A 166 -2.23 -12.29 2.13
C ASP A 166 -2.52 -10.93 1.45
N GLY A 167 -3.72 -10.37 1.69
CA GLY A 167 -4.14 -9.08 1.13
C GLY A 167 -3.45 -7.85 1.72
N VAL A 168 -2.84 -7.95 2.90
CA VAL A 168 -2.29 -6.81 3.67
C VAL A 168 -0.78 -6.93 3.95
N LEU A 169 -0.15 -8.02 3.52
CA LEU A 169 1.31 -8.22 3.65
C LEU A 169 2.12 -7.06 3.06
N HIS A 170 1.63 -6.46 1.97
CA HIS A 170 2.26 -5.32 1.33
C HIS A 170 2.33 -4.06 2.20
N GLU A 171 1.50 -3.96 3.24
CA GLU A 171 1.55 -2.88 4.24
C GLU A 171 2.34 -3.31 5.50
N PHE A 172 2.18 -4.57 5.94
CA PHE A 172 2.83 -5.09 7.15
C PHE A 172 4.35 -5.19 7.00
N LEU A 173 4.82 -5.77 5.90
CA LEU A 173 6.24 -6.03 5.69
C LEU A 173 7.08 -4.74 5.62
N PRO A 174 6.75 -3.72 4.80
CA PRO A 174 7.54 -2.48 4.82
C PRO A 174 7.44 -1.74 6.16
N SER A 175 6.34 -1.89 6.90
CA SER A 175 6.22 -1.31 8.25
C SER A 175 7.21 -1.95 9.23
N LEU A 176 7.29 -3.28 9.27
CA LEU A 176 8.25 -4.00 10.11
C LEU A 176 9.69 -3.70 9.69
N MET A 177 9.97 -3.68 8.39
CA MET A 177 11.28 -3.32 7.87
C MET A 177 11.68 -1.89 8.26
N SER A 178 10.75 -0.94 8.27
CA SER A 178 11.00 0.42 8.75
C SER A 178 11.37 0.44 10.24
N CYS A 179 10.68 -0.35 11.08
CA CYS A 179 11.00 -0.48 12.51
C CYS A 179 12.32 -1.20 12.77
N MET A 180 12.73 -2.12 11.89
CA MET A 180 14.00 -2.87 12.03
C MET A 180 15.20 -2.08 11.52
N LEU A 181 15.10 -1.54 10.31
CA LEU A 181 16.21 -0.93 9.56
C LEU A 181 16.26 0.60 9.67
N GLY A 182 15.26 1.21 10.32
CA GLY A 182 15.19 2.66 10.49
C GLY A 182 16.42 3.20 11.23
N ARG A 183 17.12 4.15 10.62
CA ARG A 183 18.37 4.74 11.16
C ARG A 183 18.16 5.45 12.49
N VAL A 184 17.04 6.18 12.63
CA VAL A 184 16.71 6.97 13.82
C VAL A 184 15.26 6.70 14.20
N LEU A 185 15.05 5.94 15.28
CA LEU A 185 13.71 5.51 15.75
C LEU A 185 13.29 6.18 17.05
N CYS A 186 14.23 6.83 17.73
CA CYS A 186 14.06 7.51 19.01
C CYS A 186 14.84 8.83 18.98
N THR A 187 14.58 9.71 19.94
CA THR A 187 15.28 10.99 20.04
C THR A 187 16.66 10.83 20.66
N ARG A 188 16.86 9.83 21.53
CA ARG A 188 18.10 9.58 22.25
C ARG A 188 18.55 8.12 22.06
N PRO A 189 19.34 7.82 21.01
CA PRO A 189 19.74 6.44 20.71
C PRO A 189 20.57 5.78 21.82
N GLU A 190 21.33 6.56 22.59
CA GLU A 190 22.19 6.04 23.67
C GLU A 190 21.41 5.58 24.91
N SER A 191 20.25 6.18 25.18
CA SER A 191 19.45 5.88 26.38
C SER A 191 18.24 5.01 26.09
N ASP A 192 17.65 5.16 24.90
CA ASP A 192 16.38 4.50 24.57
C ASP A 192 16.65 3.09 24.04
N ASN A 193 15.92 2.09 24.56
CA ASN A 193 16.07 0.68 24.17
C ASN A 193 15.43 0.39 22.80
N HIS A 194 15.94 1.04 21.77
CA HIS A 194 15.52 0.86 20.38
C HIS A 194 15.90 -0.53 19.82
N TRP A 195 16.90 -1.19 20.43
CA TRP A 195 17.26 -2.58 20.12
C TRP A 195 16.12 -3.56 20.39
N ALA A 196 15.37 -3.37 21.50
CA ALA A 196 14.22 -4.22 21.80
C ALA A 196 13.13 -4.12 20.72
N LEU A 197 12.88 -2.91 20.17
CA LEU A 197 11.95 -2.75 19.05
C LEU A 197 12.46 -3.49 17.81
N ARG A 198 13.74 -3.35 17.46
CA ARG A 198 14.33 -3.98 16.28
C ARG A 198 14.28 -5.50 16.35
N ASP A 199 14.67 -6.08 17.47
CA ASP A 199 14.61 -7.53 17.70
C ASP A 199 13.17 -8.04 17.67
N PHE A 200 12.24 -7.34 18.31
CA PHE A 200 10.83 -7.71 18.31
C PHE A 200 10.19 -7.61 16.91
N ALA A 201 10.52 -6.57 16.14
CA ALA A 201 10.06 -6.43 14.76
C ALA A 201 10.64 -7.53 13.85
N GLY A 202 11.92 -7.88 14.02
CA GLY A 202 12.56 -8.99 13.30
C GLY A 202 11.91 -10.34 13.58
N LYS A 203 11.67 -10.65 14.86
CA LYS A 203 10.95 -11.86 15.26
C LYS A 203 9.54 -11.90 14.66
N THR A 204 8.82 -10.79 14.71
CA THR A 204 7.46 -10.68 14.14
C THR A 204 7.48 -10.86 12.62
N LEU A 205 8.45 -10.28 11.93
CA LEU A 205 8.63 -10.44 10.48
C LEU A 205 8.87 -11.91 10.11
N ILE A 206 9.75 -12.61 10.85
CA ILE A 206 10.01 -14.03 10.64
C ILE A 206 8.74 -14.86 10.83
N THR A 207 7.96 -14.59 11.89
CA THR A 207 6.67 -15.28 12.11
C THR A 207 5.72 -15.07 10.94
N ILE A 208 5.52 -13.83 10.49
CA ILE A 208 4.63 -13.54 9.35
C ILE A 208 5.09 -14.24 8.08
N ILE A 209 6.40 -14.23 7.79
CA ILE A 209 6.94 -14.87 6.58
C ILE A 209 6.82 -16.40 6.66
N LYS A 210 6.94 -17.01 7.84
CA LYS A 210 6.78 -18.45 8.00
C LYS A 210 5.33 -18.89 7.83
N ASP A 211 4.40 -18.15 8.44
CA ASP A 211 3.00 -18.57 8.54
C ASP A 211 2.17 -18.11 7.32
N HIS A 212 2.50 -16.96 6.73
CA HIS A 212 1.74 -16.32 5.65
C HIS A 212 2.59 -16.04 4.39
N GLY A 213 3.89 -16.37 4.39
CA GLY A 213 4.80 -16.00 3.31
C GLY A 213 4.73 -16.89 2.07
N THR A 214 4.25 -16.33 0.96
CA THR A 214 4.41 -16.94 -0.37
C THR A 214 5.88 -16.91 -0.84
N LYS A 215 6.20 -17.64 -1.91
CA LYS A 215 7.56 -17.66 -2.51
C LYS A 215 8.02 -16.25 -2.89
N ASP A 216 7.12 -15.41 -3.40
CA ASP A 216 7.43 -14.05 -3.81
C ASP A 216 7.63 -13.11 -2.63
N THR A 217 6.80 -13.24 -1.59
CA THR A 217 6.94 -12.45 -0.36
C THR A 217 8.29 -12.69 0.30
N ARG A 218 8.72 -13.97 0.37
CA ARG A 218 10.06 -14.35 0.85
C ARG A 218 11.15 -13.67 0.03
N ARG A 219 11.10 -13.77 -1.30
CA ARG A 219 12.09 -13.13 -2.19
C ARG A 219 12.16 -11.61 -1.98
N ARG A 220 11.03 -10.93 -1.81
CA ARG A 220 10.98 -9.48 -1.59
C ARG A 220 11.57 -9.09 -0.24
N ALA A 221 11.24 -9.82 0.82
CA ALA A 221 11.80 -9.57 2.15
C ALA A 221 13.32 -9.74 2.15
N PHE A 222 13.85 -10.80 1.54
CA PHE A 222 15.30 -11.04 1.46
C PHE A 222 16.07 -10.03 0.60
N ARG A 223 15.44 -9.41 -0.40
CA ARG A 223 16.08 -8.36 -1.22
C ARG A 223 16.16 -7.00 -0.53
N ALA A 224 15.34 -6.77 0.49
CA ALA A 224 15.23 -5.50 1.18
C ALA A 224 16.11 -5.41 2.44
N VAL A 225 16.64 -6.55 2.90
CA VAL A 225 17.72 -6.66 3.90
C VAL A 225 19.06 -6.58 3.18
#